data_AF-A0A9P8KXA2-F1
#
_entry.id   AF-A0A9P8KXA2-F1
#
_cell.length_a   1.000
_cell.length_b   1.000
_cell.length_c   1.000
_cell.angle_alpha   90.00
_cell.angle_beta   90.00
_cell.angle_gamma   90.00
#
_symmetry.space_group_name_H-M   'P 1'
#
loop_
_entity.id
_entity.type
_entity.pdbx_description
1 polymer ?
#
loop_
_entity_poly.entity_id
_entity_poly.type
_entity_poly.pdbx_seq_one_letter_code
_entity_poly.pdbx_strand_id
1 'polypeptide(L)'
;GFCNFSINSLLMATVSVLYNTLPSLGDAEKRFLDREKVFAIVRNLLAMYENAFGLCLVHAHCTLAEDEIMLARDNISQPENVSSLKEYYPERWLPSGEAYEFTTRPTISPPADLIKAFNDLTSHIGVLGLYYINGQDEGKMVEHRGTQKYLEPIDRYQRSSSSQSHRNSVESWQR
;
A
#
# COMPACT_ATOMS: atom_id res chain seq x y z
N GLY A 1 7.32 -35.70 -11.51
CA GLY A 1 7.20 -34.53 -10.63
C GLY A 1 7.95 -33.39 -11.22
N PHE A 2 7.27 -32.51 -11.94
CA PHE A 2 7.80 -31.25 -12.47
C PHE A 2 6.61 -30.26 -12.49
N CYS A 3 6.87 -28.97 -12.29
CA CYS A 3 5.97 -27.80 -12.46
C CYS A 3 5.46 -27.01 -11.23
N ASN A 4 6.02 -27.15 -10.02
CA ASN A 4 5.74 -26.16 -8.95
C ASN A 4 6.77 -25.02 -8.84
N PHE A 5 8.00 -25.20 -9.35
CA PHE A 5 9.05 -24.16 -9.27
C PHE A 5 8.85 -23.03 -10.30
N SER A 6 8.26 -23.33 -11.45
CA SER A 6 8.13 -22.39 -12.59
C SER A 6 7.03 -21.35 -12.38
N ILE A 7 5.91 -21.72 -11.75
CA ILE A 7 4.75 -20.83 -11.58
C ILE A 7 5.06 -19.74 -10.54
N ASN A 8 5.72 -20.11 -9.43
CA ASN A 8 6.11 -19.14 -8.41
C ASN A 8 7.13 -18.13 -8.96
N SER A 9 8.15 -18.58 -9.70
CA SER A 9 9.16 -17.68 -10.29
C SER A 9 8.58 -16.70 -11.31
N LEU A 10 7.64 -17.14 -12.16
CA LEU A 10 6.94 -16.26 -13.11
C LEU A 10 6.04 -15.24 -12.40
N LEU A 11 5.32 -15.64 -11.35
CA LEU A 11 4.52 -14.71 -10.53
C LEU A 11 5.42 -13.70 -9.79
N MET A 12 6.60 -14.11 -9.35
CA MET A 12 7.52 -13.22 -8.60
C MET A 12 8.18 -12.17 -9.50
N ALA A 13 8.69 -12.57 -10.67
CA ALA A 13 9.21 -11.63 -11.65
C ALA A 13 8.12 -10.61 -12.08
N THR A 14 6.84 -11.01 -12.08
CA THR A 14 5.76 -10.05 -12.36
C THR A 14 5.52 -9.03 -11.25
N VAL A 15 5.75 -9.38 -9.97
CA VAL A 15 5.50 -8.44 -8.86
C VAL A 15 6.55 -7.34 -8.80
N SER A 16 7.84 -7.68 -8.87
CA SER A 16 8.92 -6.69 -8.86
C SER A 16 8.87 -5.79 -10.09
N VAL A 17 8.60 -6.36 -11.28
CA VAL A 17 8.39 -5.59 -12.52
C VAL A 17 7.18 -4.66 -12.38
N LEU A 18 6.05 -5.14 -11.87
CA LEU A 18 4.87 -4.31 -11.63
C LEU A 18 5.18 -3.16 -10.67
N TYR A 19 5.76 -3.46 -9.51
CA TYR A 19 6.09 -2.47 -8.48
C TYR A 19 7.02 -1.39 -9.02
N ASN A 20 8.03 -1.76 -9.80
CA ASN A 20 8.99 -0.84 -10.38
C ASN A 20 8.40 0.08 -11.48
N THR A 21 7.16 -0.18 -11.93
CA THR A 21 6.42 0.71 -12.84
C THR A 21 5.53 1.72 -12.12
N LEU A 22 5.36 1.58 -10.81
CA LEU A 22 4.51 2.47 -10.02
C LEU A 22 5.13 3.89 -9.96
N PRO A 23 4.30 4.94 -9.86
CA PRO A 23 4.81 6.31 -9.78
C PRO A 23 5.58 6.54 -8.48
N SER A 24 6.39 7.59 -8.45
CA SER A 24 6.90 8.12 -7.18
C SER A 24 5.75 8.68 -6.34
N LEU A 25 5.92 8.76 -5.01
CA LEU A 25 4.94 9.40 -4.12
C LEU A 25 4.54 10.80 -4.62
N GLY A 26 5.53 11.62 -4.96
CA GLY A 26 5.31 12.99 -5.40
C GLY A 26 4.57 13.09 -6.75
N ASP A 27 4.71 12.10 -7.62
CA ASP A 27 3.93 12.05 -8.87
C ASP A 27 2.51 11.54 -8.61
N ALA A 28 2.35 10.58 -7.70
CA ALA A 28 1.04 10.10 -7.29
C ALA A 28 0.20 11.21 -6.63
N GLU A 29 0.83 12.02 -5.77
CA GLU A 29 0.21 13.19 -5.14
C GLU A 29 -0.35 14.20 -6.13
N LYS A 30 0.45 14.53 -7.16
CA LYS A 30 0.06 15.48 -8.20
C LYS A 30 -1.11 14.97 -9.04
N ARG A 31 -1.24 13.64 -9.18
CA ARG A 31 -2.33 13.00 -9.93
C ARG A 31 -3.60 12.86 -9.09
N PHE A 32 -3.50 12.77 -7.77
CA PHE A 32 -4.66 12.64 -6.90
C PHE A 32 -5.31 14.00 -6.58
N LEU A 33 -6.06 14.49 -7.56
CA LEU A 33 -6.88 15.70 -7.49
C LEU A 33 -8.28 15.40 -6.94
N ASP A 34 -9.04 16.44 -6.56
CA ASP A 34 -10.44 16.36 -6.08
C ASP A 34 -10.66 15.35 -4.94
N ARG A 35 -9.70 15.25 -4.03
CA ARG A 35 -9.62 14.24 -2.95
C ARG A 35 -10.93 14.07 -2.19
N GLU A 36 -11.56 15.17 -1.79
CA GLU A 36 -12.81 15.15 -1.02
C GLU A 36 -13.95 14.45 -1.76
N LYS A 37 -14.08 14.74 -3.07
CA LYS A 37 -15.12 14.14 -3.92
C LYS A 37 -14.87 12.65 -4.11
N VAL A 38 -13.62 12.27 -4.35
CA VAL A 38 -13.23 10.86 -4.49
C VAL A 38 -13.46 10.10 -3.18
N PHE A 39 -13.03 10.65 -2.04
CA PHE A 39 -13.26 10.05 -0.74
C PHE A 39 -14.75 9.87 -0.44
N ALA A 40 -15.60 10.85 -0.79
CA ALA A 40 -17.04 10.73 -0.58
C ALA A 40 -17.65 9.54 -1.34
N ILE A 41 -17.23 9.32 -2.59
CA ILE A 41 -17.72 8.23 -3.42
C ILE A 41 -17.17 6.88 -2.95
N VAL A 42 -15.85 6.79 -2.75
CA VAL A 42 -15.19 5.53 -2.35
C VAL A 42 -15.63 5.08 -0.95
N ARG A 43 -15.82 6.00 0.00
CA ARG A 43 -16.32 5.66 1.33
C ARG A 43 -17.66 4.92 1.30
N ASN A 44 -18.58 5.34 0.43
CA ASN A 44 -19.87 4.67 0.29
C ASN A 44 -19.71 3.24 -0.24
N LEU A 45 -18.77 3.03 -1.16
CA LEU A 45 -18.43 1.69 -1.66
C LEU A 45 -17.85 0.81 -0.54
N LEU A 46 -16.84 1.30 0.18
CA LEU A 46 -16.15 0.54 1.22
C LEU A 46 -17.06 0.18 2.40
N ALA A 47 -18.04 1.04 2.72
CA ALA A 47 -19.02 0.77 3.77
C ALA A 47 -19.90 -0.46 3.49
N MET A 48 -20.13 -0.82 2.22
CA MET A 48 -20.86 -2.05 1.86
C MET A 48 -20.07 -3.33 2.18
N TYR A 49 -18.76 -3.21 2.38
CA TYR A 49 -17.86 -4.30 2.75
C TYR A 49 -17.38 -4.13 4.20
N GLU A 50 -18.25 -3.57 5.05
CA GLU A 50 -18.02 -3.37 6.50
C GLU A 50 -16.74 -2.57 6.82
N ASN A 51 -16.23 -1.79 5.86
CA ASN A 51 -14.93 -1.12 5.94
C ASN A 51 -13.77 -2.08 6.27
N ALA A 52 -13.83 -3.32 5.78
CA ALA A 52 -12.70 -4.26 5.83
C ALA A 52 -11.52 -3.82 4.94
N PHE A 53 -11.75 -2.85 4.06
CA PHE A 53 -10.76 -2.29 3.14
C PHE A 53 -10.76 -0.76 3.21
N GLY A 54 -9.59 -0.17 2.97
CA GLY A 54 -9.40 1.27 2.88
C GLY A 54 -8.81 1.71 1.54
N LEU A 55 -8.78 3.02 1.32
CA LEU A 55 -8.18 3.65 0.15
C LEU A 55 -6.73 4.06 0.43
N CYS A 56 -5.81 3.75 -0.48
CA CYS A 56 -4.43 4.21 -0.41
C CYS A 56 -3.96 4.81 -1.73
N LEU A 57 -2.90 5.61 -1.65
CA LEU A 57 -2.21 6.15 -2.82
C LEU A 57 -1.16 5.13 -3.28
N VAL A 58 -1.27 4.68 -4.54
CA VAL A 58 -0.35 3.72 -5.15
C VAL A 58 0.92 4.43 -5.59
N HIS A 59 2.06 3.99 -5.06
CA HIS A 59 3.38 4.49 -5.42
C HIS A 59 4.47 3.47 -5.05
N ALA A 60 5.66 3.64 -5.64
CA ALA A 60 6.86 2.92 -5.24
C ALA A 60 7.72 3.77 -4.28
N HIS A 61 8.27 3.13 -3.27
CA HIS A 61 9.24 3.74 -2.35
C HIS A 61 10.70 3.56 -2.81
N CYS A 62 10.95 2.48 -3.55
CA CYS A 62 12.28 2.08 -4.02
C CYS A 62 12.17 1.17 -5.25
N THR A 63 13.30 0.71 -5.78
CA THR A 63 13.34 -0.31 -6.82
C THR A 63 13.55 -1.68 -6.17
N LEU A 64 12.73 -2.65 -6.53
CA LEU A 64 12.85 -4.05 -6.10
C LEU A 64 13.73 -4.85 -7.07
N ALA A 65 14.55 -5.75 -6.53
CA ALA A 65 15.15 -6.81 -7.32
C ALA A 65 14.11 -7.85 -7.78
N GLU A 66 14.49 -8.72 -8.72
CA GLU A 66 13.58 -9.68 -9.36
C GLU A 66 12.84 -10.58 -8.35
N ASP A 67 13.53 -10.95 -7.28
CA ASP A 67 13.07 -11.85 -6.22
C ASP A 67 12.70 -11.14 -4.91
N GLU A 68 12.52 -9.82 -4.96
CA GLU A 68 12.08 -9.01 -3.83
C GLU A 68 10.59 -8.61 -3.93
N ILE A 69 9.97 -8.49 -2.78
CA ILE A 69 8.66 -7.86 -2.60
C ILE A 69 8.76 -6.74 -1.56
N MET A 70 7.86 -5.76 -1.65
CA MET A 70 7.71 -4.79 -0.58
C MET A 70 6.89 -5.41 0.56
N LEU A 71 7.53 -5.68 1.70
CA LEU A 71 6.94 -6.39 2.83
C LEU A 71 6.85 -5.49 4.07
N ALA A 72 5.64 -5.35 4.58
CA ALA A 72 5.33 -4.67 5.84
C ALA A 72 5.35 -5.65 7.03
N ARG A 73 6.20 -5.36 8.00
CA ARG A 73 6.24 -5.99 9.33
C ARG A 73 6.13 -4.91 10.40
N ASP A 74 5.06 -4.99 11.18
CA ASP A 74 4.70 -3.98 12.19
C ASP A 74 4.70 -2.57 11.59
N ASN A 75 5.70 -1.77 11.95
CA ASN A 75 5.83 -0.38 11.53
C ASN A 75 6.88 -0.17 10.43
N ILE A 76 7.46 -1.24 9.88
CA ILE A 76 8.51 -1.16 8.86
C ILE A 76 7.99 -1.81 7.58
N SER A 77 8.02 -1.08 6.47
CA SER A 77 7.90 -1.68 5.13
C SER A 77 9.21 -1.53 4.39
N GLN A 78 9.71 -2.63 3.83
CA GLN A 78 10.99 -2.67 3.12
C GLN A 78 11.04 -3.79 2.07
N PRO A 79 11.96 -3.71 1.09
CA PRO A 79 12.26 -4.83 0.20
C PRO A 79 12.72 -6.05 0.99
N GLU A 80 12.14 -7.20 0.69
CA GLU A 80 12.51 -8.47 1.30
C GLU A 80 12.57 -9.55 0.23
N ASN A 81 13.58 -10.40 0.32
CA ASN A 81 13.73 -11.51 -0.61
C ASN A 81 12.68 -12.58 -0.30
N VAL A 82 11.89 -12.96 -1.30
CA VAL A 82 10.79 -13.93 -1.13
C VAL A 82 11.28 -15.28 -0.63
N SER A 83 12.49 -15.72 -1.05
CA SER A 83 13.05 -17.01 -0.62
C SER A 83 13.36 -17.07 0.88
N SER A 84 13.49 -15.91 1.54
CA SER A 84 13.69 -15.80 2.99
C SER A 84 12.38 -15.87 3.79
N LEU A 85 11.23 -15.77 3.13
CA LEU A 85 9.93 -15.70 3.76
C LEU A 85 9.28 -17.08 3.84
N LYS A 86 8.83 -17.45 5.05
CA LYS A 86 8.04 -18.67 5.25
C LYS A 86 6.62 -18.51 4.71
N GLU A 87 6.02 -17.35 4.95
CA GLU A 87 4.65 -17.03 4.57
C GLU A 87 4.49 -15.50 4.50
N TYR A 88 3.67 -15.06 3.56
CA TYR A 88 3.32 -13.66 3.37
C TYR A 88 1.96 -13.57 2.66
N TYR A 89 1.28 -12.46 2.85
CA TYR A 89 -0.08 -12.22 2.37
C TYR A 89 -0.16 -10.84 1.72
N PRO A 90 -0.94 -10.68 0.64
CA PRO A 90 -1.20 -9.37 0.05
C PRO A 90 -1.81 -8.39 1.05
N GLU A 91 -1.27 -7.18 1.16
CA GLU A 91 -1.81 -6.12 2.02
C GLU A 91 -2.42 -4.99 1.20
N ARG A 92 -1.88 -4.74 0.00
CA ARG A 92 -2.34 -3.68 -0.90
C ARG A 92 -2.51 -4.15 -2.33
N TRP A 93 -3.51 -3.61 -3.00
CA TRP A 93 -3.91 -3.97 -4.35
C TRP A 93 -4.09 -2.74 -5.24
N LEU A 94 -3.71 -2.89 -6.50
CA LEU A 94 -4.04 -1.95 -7.58
C LEU A 94 -5.55 -1.98 -7.88
N PRO A 95 -6.10 -0.98 -8.60
CA PRO A 95 -7.51 -0.98 -9.02
C PRO A 95 -7.90 -2.22 -9.82
N SER A 96 -6.96 -2.79 -10.57
CA SER A 96 -7.13 -4.01 -11.36
C SER A 96 -7.10 -5.31 -10.52
N GLY A 97 -6.74 -5.22 -9.24
CA GLY A 97 -6.76 -6.33 -8.28
C GLY A 97 -5.42 -7.04 -8.09
N GLU A 98 -4.36 -6.66 -8.80
CA GLU A 98 -3.01 -7.19 -8.55
C GLU A 98 -2.46 -6.65 -7.22
N ALA A 99 -1.88 -7.55 -6.43
CA ALA A 99 -1.18 -7.20 -5.20
C ALA A 99 0.18 -6.56 -5.51
N TYR A 100 0.57 -5.53 -4.74
CA TYR A 100 1.86 -4.87 -4.91
C TYR A 100 2.62 -4.60 -3.60
N GLU A 101 1.95 -4.63 -2.44
CA GLU A 101 2.61 -4.69 -1.13
C GLU A 101 2.03 -5.84 -0.30
N PHE A 102 2.86 -6.41 0.56
CA PHE A 102 2.57 -7.62 1.31
C PHE A 102 2.86 -7.44 2.80
N THR A 103 2.36 -8.36 3.61
CA THR A 103 2.65 -8.43 5.05
C THR A 103 2.84 -9.89 5.48
N THR A 104 3.38 -10.12 6.67
CA THR A 104 3.41 -11.46 7.29
C THR A 104 2.15 -11.79 8.10
N ARG A 105 1.24 -10.82 8.26
CA ARG A 105 -0.03 -11.02 8.97
C ARG A 105 -1.10 -11.55 8.00
N PRO A 106 -1.90 -12.56 8.36
CA PRO A 106 -2.98 -13.02 7.49
C PRO A 106 -3.93 -11.88 7.10
N THR A 107 -4.23 -11.78 5.81
CA THR A 107 -5.17 -10.81 5.24
C THR A 107 -6.25 -11.52 4.43
N ILE A 108 -7.29 -10.77 4.06
CA ILE A 108 -8.33 -11.24 3.16
C ILE A 108 -8.23 -10.44 1.86
N SER A 109 -8.23 -11.13 0.72
CA SER A 109 -8.25 -10.46 -0.59
C SER A 109 -9.58 -9.72 -0.81
N PRO A 110 -9.55 -8.55 -1.47
CA PRO A 110 -10.76 -7.84 -1.84
C PRO A 110 -11.65 -8.70 -2.74
N PRO A 111 -12.96 -8.77 -2.48
CA PRO A 111 -13.91 -9.44 -3.36
C PRO A 111 -13.85 -8.91 -4.80
N ALA A 112 -14.10 -9.78 -5.79
CA ALA A 112 -13.96 -9.42 -7.20
C ALA A 112 -14.95 -8.31 -7.64
N ASP A 113 -16.13 -8.28 -7.05
CA ASP A 113 -17.14 -7.23 -7.22
C ASP A 113 -16.68 -5.89 -6.62
N LEU A 114 -16.00 -5.91 -5.46
CA LEU A 114 -15.36 -4.72 -4.89
C LEU A 114 -14.27 -4.19 -5.82
N ILE A 115 -13.36 -5.05 -6.29
CA ILE A 115 -12.31 -4.68 -7.25
C ILE A 115 -12.92 -4.04 -8.48
N LYS A 116 -13.94 -4.68 -9.06
CA LYS A 116 -14.61 -4.16 -10.26
C LYS A 116 -15.23 -2.78 -10.01
N ALA A 117 -16.02 -2.63 -8.94
CA ALA A 117 -16.67 -1.36 -8.62
C ALA A 117 -15.65 -0.26 -8.33
N PHE A 118 -14.58 -0.59 -7.61
CA PHE A 118 -13.49 0.35 -7.31
C PHE A 118 -12.74 0.78 -8.58
N ASN A 119 -12.44 -0.16 -9.48
CA ASN A 119 -11.78 0.12 -10.75
C ASN A 119 -12.63 1.02 -11.65
N ASP A 120 -13.93 0.74 -11.77
CA ASP A 120 -14.86 1.55 -12.56
C ASP A 120 -14.89 3.01 -12.06
N LEU A 121 -14.73 3.22 -10.74
CA LEU A 121 -14.71 4.54 -10.11
C LEU A 121 -13.37 5.26 -10.21
N THR A 122 -12.23 4.55 -10.18
CA THR A 122 -10.93 5.15 -9.89
C THR A 122 -9.85 4.93 -10.96
N SER A 123 -10.09 4.05 -11.95
CA SER A 123 -9.11 3.71 -13.00
C SER A 123 -8.54 4.93 -13.73
N HIS A 124 -9.38 5.94 -14.00
CA HIS A 124 -8.98 7.18 -14.66
C HIS A 124 -8.00 8.04 -13.84
N ILE A 125 -7.91 7.83 -12.52
CA ILE A 125 -6.97 8.52 -11.63
C ILE A 125 -5.60 7.83 -11.66
N GLY A 126 -5.58 6.49 -11.79
CA GLY A 126 -4.37 5.70 -12.03
C GLY A 126 -3.37 5.65 -10.87
N VAL A 127 -3.70 6.19 -9.70
CA VAL A 127 -2.82 6.23 -8.51
C VAL A 127 -3.54 5.90 -7.21
N LEU A 128 -4.72 5.32 -7.29
CA LEU A 128 -5.48 4.87 -6.12
C LEU A 128 -5.45 3.36 -6.05
N GLY A 129 -5.51 2.80 -4.85
CA GLY A 129 -5.52 1.37 -4.61
C GLY A 129 -6.26 1.04 -3.32
N LEU A 130 -6.46 -0.26 -3.08
CA LEU A 130 -7.08 -0.76 -1.86
C LEU A 130 -6.01 -1.29 -0.92
N TYR A 131 -6.27 -1.22 0.38
CA TYR A 131 -5.51 -1.93 1.40
C TYR A 131 -6.44 -2.60 2.39
N TYR A 132 -5.98 -3.69 3.01
CA TYR A 132 -6.74 -4.42 4.00
C TYR A 132 -6.66 -3.73 5.36
N ILE A 133 -7.81 -3.55 6.02
CA ILE A 133 -7.87 -3.01 7.39
C ILE A 133 -7.90 -4.20 8.34
N ASN A 134 -6.77 -4.48 8.98
CA ASN A 134 -6.77 -5.38 10.12
C ASN A 134 -7.13 -4.55 11.35
N GLY A 135 -8.16 -4.94 12.12
CA GLY A 135 -8.72 -4.15 13.23
C GLY A 135 -7.76 -3.76 14.38
N GLN A 136 -6.46 -3.98 14.21
CA GLN A 136 -5.36 -3.51 15.05
C GLN A 136 -4.73 -2.20 14.56
N ASP A 137 -5.07 -1.71 13.36
CA ASP A 137 -4.50 -0.49 12.78
C ASP A 137 -5.22 0.77 13.28
N GLU A 138 -5.16 1.06 14.58
CA GLU A 138 -5.66 2.33 15.16
C GLU A 138 -4.63 3.47 15.00
N GLY A 139 -5.03 4.62 14.42
CA GLY A 139 -4.27 5.88 14.48
C GLY A 139 -3.69 6.45 13.18
N LYS A 140 -3.88 7.75 12.94
CA LYS A 140 -3.35 8.50 11.79
C LYS A 140 -1.85 8.24 11.58
N MET A 141 -1.41 8.09 10.32
CA MET A 141 -0.09 7.59 9.94
C MET A 141 0.74 8.67 9.26
N VAL A 142 2.03 8.72 9.57
CA VAL A 142 2.99 9.62 8.92
C VAL A 142 3.96 8.79 8.09
N GLU A 143 4.12 9.16 6.81
CA GLU A 143 5.08 8.52 5.92
C GLU A 143 6.39 9.33 5.91
N HIS A 144 7.52 8.66 6.15
CA HIS A 144 8.85 9.27 6.08
C HIS A 144 9.56 8.91 4.78
N ARG A 145 10.22 9.88 4.13
CA ARG A 145 10.99 9.67 2.89
C ARG A 145 12.28 8.86 3.16
N GLY A 146 12.38 7.67 2.58
CA GLY A 146 13.52 6.74 2.64
C GLY A 146 13.24 5.41 1.92
N THR A 147 14.19 4.47 1.91
CA THR A 147 13.97 3.10 1.38
C THR A 147 13.09 2.24 2.29
N GLN A 148 12.87 2.69 3.51
CA GLN A 148 12.02 2.06 4.52
C GLN A 148 10.87 2.99 4.87
N LYS A 149 9.67 2.43 4.93
CA LYS A 149 8.48 3.11 5.48
C LYS A 149 8.44 2.89 6.98
N TYR A 150 8.44 3.96 7.77
CA TYR A 150 8.21 3.92 9.21
C TYR A 150 6.78 4.35 9.53
N LEU A 151 6.04 3.56 10.32
CA LEU A 151 4.72 3.92 10.83
C LEU A 151 4.86 4.44 12.27
N GLU A 152 4.56 5.72 12.51
CA GLU A 152 4.46 6.28 13.86
C GLU A 152 3.04 6.79 14.18
N PRO A 153 2.51 6.55 15.39
CA PRO A 153 1.26 7.16 15.84
C PRO A 153 1.40 8.69 15.98
N ILE A 154 0.46 9.46 15.42
CA ILE A 154 0.48 10.95 15.44
C ILE A 154 0.68 11.58 16.83
N ASP A 155 0.20 10.93 17.89
CA ASP A 155 0.29 11.47 19.26
C ASP A 155 1.73 11.65 19.76
N ARG A 156 2.70 10.92 19.19
CA ARG A 156 4.11 11.05 19.55
C ARG A 156 4.82 12.16 18.77
N TYR A 157 4.40 12.45 17.54
CA TYR A 157 4.98 13.51 16.70
C TYR A 157 4.66 14.93 17.22
N GLN A 158 3.45 15.14 17.76
CA GLN A 158 3.10 16.43 18.38
C GLN A 158 3.92 16.74 19.64
N ARG A 159 4.53 15.73 20.26
CA ARG A 159 5.34 15.89 21.47
C ARG A 159 6.84 16.05 21.17
N SER A 160 7.34 15.59 20.02
CA SER A 160 8.74 15.73 19.59
C SER A 160 8.99 17.02 18.80
N SER A 161 7.99 17.52 18.05
CA SER A 161 8.09 18.74 17.25
C SER A 161 8.19 20.05 18.06
N SER A 162 7.99 20.00 19.38
CA SER A 162 8.24 21.14 20.28
C SER A 162 9.71 21.31 20.68
N SER A 163 10.63 20.43 20.22
CA SER A 163 12.03 20.45 20.67
C SER A 163 13.11 20.37 19.57
N GLN A 164 12.78 20.25 18.28
CA GLN A 164 13.81 20.25 17.23
C GLN A 164 13.34 20.93 15.93
N SER A 165 13.74 22.18 15.75
CA SER A 165 13.81 22.81 14.45
C SER A 165 14.94 22.15 13.64
N HIS A 166 14.62 21.29 12.68
CA HIS A 166 15.41 21.11 11.46
C HIS A 166 14.54 20.49 10.37
N ARG A 167 14.67 21.05 9.16
CA ARG A 167 13.86 20.81 7.96
C ARG A 167 13.78 19.33 7.60
N ASN A 168 12.59 18.75 7.63
CA ASN A 168 12.18 17.61 6.80
C ASN A 168 10.67 17.78 6.54
N SER A 169 10.27 17.82 5.27
CA SER A 169 8.86 17.95 4.89
C SER A 169 8.14 16.65 5.26
N VAL A 170 7.25 16.72 6.25
CA VAL A 170 6.40 15.63 6.71
C VAL A 170 5.03 15.86 6.09
N GLU A 171 4.59 14.97 5.20
CA GLU A 171 3.28 15.05 4.57
C GLU A 171 2.35 14.03 5.21
N SER A 172 1.37 14.54 5.96
CA SER A 172 0.38 13.72 6.66
C SER A 172 -0.76 13.36 5.72
N TRP A 173 -1.02 12.07 5.55
CA TRP A 173 -2.24 11.60 4.91
C TRP A 173 -3.29 11.35 5.98
N GLN A 174 -4.34 12.17 5.97
CA GLN A 174 -5.47 11.99 6.86
C GLN A 174 -6.30 10.78 6.38
N ARG A 175 -6.53 9.87 7.32
CA ARG A 175 -7.48 8.75 7.25
C ARG A 175 -8.90 9.24 7.03
#